data_AF-A0A432RCN5-F1
#
_entry.id   AF-A0A432RCN5-F1
#
_cell.length_a   1.000
_cell.length_b   1.000
_cell.length_c   1.000
_cell.angle_alpha   90.00
_cell.angle_beta   90.00
_cell.angle_gamma   90.00
#
_symmetry.space_group_name_H-M   'P 1'
#
loop_
_entity.id
_entity.type
_entity.pdbx_description
1 polymer ?
#
loop_
_entity_poly.entity_id
_entity_poly.type
_entity_poly.pdbx_seq_one_letter_code
_entity_poly.pdbx_strand_id
1 'polypeptide(L)'
;MAVICPVWYAATYVGVIAGAAIPPQYALDFAVPITFIALVAPSLRSLPHLAAAFVSVVVSLTLSWMPYNAWLMIAAVLAMMTGATLEAYLLRRVNRASGVGASGVQTSPKQPKVRP
;
A
#
# COMPACT_ATOMS: atom_id res chain seq x y z
N MET A 1 -23.36 3.79 7.30
CA MET A 1 -22.22 4.26 8.13
C MET A 1 -22.57 4.46 9.61
N ALA A 2 -23.83 4.70 10.00
CA ALA A 2 -24.18 4.86 11.42
C ALA A 2 -24.14 3.57 12.27
N VAL A 3 -24.32 2.39 11.66
CA VAL A 3 -24.39 1.10 12.38
C VAL A 3 -23.00 0.53 12.73
N ILE A 4 -21.96 0.86 11.95
CA ILE A 4 -20.60 0.36 12.21
C ILE A 4 -19.93 1.08 13.38
N CYS A 5 -20.18 2.38 13.56
CA CYS A 5 -19.59 3.16 14.64
C CYS A 5 -19.86 2.58 16.04
N PRO A 6 -21.12 2.32 16.46
CA PRO A 6 -21.38 1.78 17.79
C PRO A 6 -20.84 0.36 17.96
N VAL A 7 -20.90 -0.49 16.91
CA VAL A 7 -20.33 -1.84 16.95
C VAL A 7 -18.81 -1.78 17.09
N TRP A 8 -18.14 -0.88 16.39
CA TRP A 8 -16.70 -0.67 16.48
C TRP A 8 -16.29 -0.19 17.87
N TYR A 9 -16.96 0.83 18.40
CA TYR A 9 -16.70 1.30 19.76
C TYR A 9 -16.96 0.22 20.81
N ALA A 10 -18.05 -0.54 20.68
CA ALA A 10 -18.35 -1.65 21.59
C ALA A 10 -17.28 -2.74 21.53
N ALA A 11 -16.84 -3.14 20.33
CA ALA A 11 -15.76 -4.11 20.15
C ALA A 11 -14.43 -3.61 20.73
N THR A 12 -14.08 -2.34 20.53
CA THR A 12 -12.88 -1.72 21.14
C THR A 12 -12.98 -1.69 22.66
N TYR A 13 -14.14 -1.33 23.21
CA TYR A 13 -14.38 -1.30 24.65
C TYR A 13 -14.24 -2.69 25.29
N VAL A 14 -14.85 -3.71 24.67
CA VAL A 14 -14.70 -5.11 25.09
C VAL A 14 -13.23 -5.55 25.01
N GLY A 15 -12.51 -5.17 23.95
CA GLY A 15 -11.09 -5.48 23.78
C GLY A 15 -10.20 -4.88 24.87
N VAL A 16 -10.45 -3.64 25.29
CA VAL A 16 -9.69 -2.98 26.36
C VAL A 16 -9.91 -3.67 27.71
N ILE A 17 -11.16 -4.01 28.06
CA ILE A 17 -11.47 -4.70 29.32
C ILE A 17 -10.88 -6.10 29.33
N ALA A 18 -11.07 -6.85 28.24
CA ALA A 18 -10.53 -8.19 28.12
C ALA A 18 -8.99 -8.17 28.16
N GLY A 19 -8.34 -7.21 27.50
CA GLY A 19 -6.89 -7.04 27.51
C GLY A 19 -6.32 -6.72 28.89
N ALA A 20 -7.00 -5.88 29.68
CA ALA A 20 -6.58 -5.53 31.04
C ALA A 20 -6.64 -6.71 32.03
N ALA A 21 -7.48 -7.72 31.75
CA ALA A 21 -7.57 -8.93 32.56
C ALA A 21 -6.47 -9.96 32.26
N ILE A 22 -5.64 -9.74 31.23
CA ILE A 22 -4.61 -10.69 30.79
C ILE A 22 -3.31 -10.47 31.59
N PRO A 23 -2.82 -11.49 32.31
CA PRO A 23 -1.57 -11.40 33.05
C PRO A 23 -0.33 -11.18 32.14
N PRO A 24 0.71 -10.49 32.62
CA PRO A 24 1.89 -10.12 31.82
C PRO A 24 2.74 -11.32 31.37
N GLN A 25 2.60 -12.50 31.99
CA GLN A 25 3.36 -13.69 31.61
C GLN A 25 3.02 -14.27 30.22
N TYR A 26 1.95 -13.82 29.57
CA TYR A 26 1.52 -14.34 28.26
C TYR A 26 2.17 -13.64 27.05
N ALA A 27 3.13 -12.71 27.27
CA ALA A 27 3.92 -12.06 26.22
C ALA A 27 3.08 -11.40 25.10
N LEU A 28 1.93 -10.81 25.45
CA LEU A 28 1.04 -10.14 24.50
C LEU A 28 1.68 -8.92 23.82
N ASP A 29 2.80 -8.43 24.31
CA ASP A 29 3.55 -7.30 23.71
C ASP A 29 4.01 -7.60 22.27
N PHE A 30 4.10 -8.88 21.89
CA PHE A 30 4.40 -9.30 20.52
C PHE A 30 3.16 -9.41 19.62
N ALA A 31 1.94 -9.38 20.18
CA ALA A 31 0.72 -9.56 19.40
C ALA A 31 0.55 -8.44 18.36
N VAL A 32 0.85 -7.19 18.72
CA VAL A 32 0.71 -6.04 17.80
C VAL A 32 1.70 -6.13 16.63
N PRO A 33 3.02 -6.34 16.83
CA PRO A 33 3.95 -6.57 15.73
C PRO A 33 3.58 -7.78 14.85
N ILE A 34 3.19 -8.91 15.46
CA ILE A 34 2.87 -10.14 14.72
C ILE A 34 1.60 -9.94 13.87
N THR A 35 0.55 -9.32 14.42
CA THR A 35 -0.68 -9.04 13.66
C THR A 35 -0.42 -8.07 12.51
N PHE A 36 0.41 -7.05 12.71
CA PHE A 36 0.83 -6.16 11.64
C PHE A 36 1.57 -6.91 10.53
N ILE A 37 2.53 -7.77 10.89
CA ILE A 37 3.25 -8.61 9.91
C ILE A 37 2.28 -9.55 9.20
N ALA A 38 1.36 -10.20 9.90
CA ALA A 38 0.37 -11.11 9.31
C ALA A 38 -0.56 -10.40 8.31
N LEU A 39 -0.91 -9.12 8.55
CA LEU A 39 -1.72 -8.31 7.65
C LEU A 39 -0.92 -7.78 6.45
N VAL A 40 0.32 -7.34 6.66
CA VAL A 40 1.15 -6.73 5.62
C VAL A 40 1.82 -7.79 4.73
N ALA A 41 2.25 -8.92 5.29
CA ALA A 41 2.93 -10.00 4.57
C ALA A 41 2.19 -10.48 3.30
N PRO A 42 0.86 -10.75 3.30
CA PRO A 42 0.17 -11.14 2.08
C PRO A 42 0.10 -10.03 1.03
N SER A 43 0.12 -8.76 1.44
CA SER A 43 0.11 -7.60 0.54
C SER A 43 1.46 -7.34 -0.11
N LEU A 44 2.57 -7.83 0.45
CA LEU A 44 3.94 -7.64 -0.08
C LEU A 44 4.36 -8.66 -1.15
N ARG A 45 3.46 -9.51 -1.61
CA ARG A 45 3.80 -10.63 -2.51
C ARG A 45 4.21 -10.20 -3.93
N SER A 46 4.06 -8.93 -4.32
CA SER A 46 4.51 -8.45 -5.64
C SER A 46 5.78 -7.59 -5.54
N LEU A 47 6.66 -7.74 -6.54
CA LEU A 47 7.95 -7.03 -6.60
C LEU A 47 7.83 -5.50 -6.44
N PRO A 48 6.84 -4.81 -7.06
CA PRO A 48 6.63 -3.39 -6.82
C PRO A 48 6.27 -3.04 -5.37
N HIS A 49 5.43 -3.84 -4.71
CA HIS A 49 5.02 -3.58 -3.33
C HIS A 49 6.17 -3.80 -2.35
N LEU A 50 6.99 -4.84 -2.55
CA LEU A 50 8.17 -5.08 -1.73
C LEU A 50 9.20 -3.96 -1.84
N ALA A 51 9.48 -3.49 -3.06
CA ALA A 51 10.40 -2.39 -3.27
C ALA A 51 9.88 -1.07 -2.70
N ALA A 52 8.58 -0.79 -2.84
CA ALA A 52 7.95 0.36 -2.19
C ALA A 52 8.09 0.31 -0.67
N ALA A 53 7.79 -0.84 -0.05
CA ALA A 53 7.94 -1.05 1.38
C ALA A 53 9.40 -0.86 1.86
N PHE A 54 10.36 -1.40 1.11
CA PHE A 54 11.78 -1.24 1.43
C PHE A 54 12.25 0.21 1.35
N VAL A 55 11.88 0.95 0.29
CA VAL A 55 12.19 2.37 0.17
C VAL A 55 11.58 3.17 1.32
N SER A 56 10.33 2.87 1.70
CA SER A 56 9.69 3.51 2.83
C SER A 56 10.51 3.36 4.11
N VAL A 57 10.95 2.13 4.42
CA VAL A 57 11.77 1.85 5.62
C VAL A 57 13.12 2.58 5.56
N VAL A 58 13.83 2.53 4.44
CA VAL A 58 15.14 3.17 4.30
C VAL A 58 15.05 4.69 4.43
N VAL A 59 14.07 5.30 3.75
CA VAL A 59 13.86 6.76 3.83
C VAL A 59 13.44 7.17 5.23
N SER A 60 12.53 6.41 5.85
CA SER A 60 12.09 6.65 7.22
C SER A 60 13.25 6.64 8.23
N LEU A 61 14.12 5.63 8.15
CA LEU A 61 15.25 5.50 9.08
C LEU A 61 16.29 6.59 8.88
N THR A 62 16.57 6.96 7.62
CA THR A 62 17.53 8.03 7.29
C THR A 62 17.02 9.42 7.68
N LEU A 63 15.70 9.68 7.59
CA LEU A 63 15.08 10.95 8.00
C LEU A 63 14.53 10.95 9.44
N SER A 64 14.83 9.92 10.24
CA SER A 64 14.32 9.77 11.62
C SER A 64 14.68 10.93 12.57
N TRP A 65 15.66 11.76 12.19
CA TRP A 65 16.06 12.96 12.94
C TRP A 65 15.02 14.11 12.91
N MET A 66 13.99 14.03 12.08
CA MET A 66 12.98 15.10 11.92
C MET A 66 11.83 14.99 12.95
N PRO A 67 11.45 16.07 13.65
CA PRO A 67 10.31 16.08 14.57
C PRO A 67 8.95 15.91 13.86
N TYR A 68 7.91 15.57 14.62
CA TYR A 68 6.49 15.45 14.19
C TYR A 68 6.14 14.32 13.22
N ASN A 69 6.94 13.24 13.14
CA ASN A 69 6.69 12.12 12.22
C ASN A 69 6.63 12.53 10.73
N ALA A 70 7.14 13.72 10.37
CA ALA A 70 7.17 14.19 8.99
C ALA A 70 7.97 13.24 8.07
N TRP A 71 8.94 12.52 8.65
CA TRP A 71 9.70 11.47 7.98
C TRP A 71 8.81 10.35 7.43
N LEU A 72 7.70 9.99 8.09
CA LEU A 72 6.75 9.00 7.59
C LEU A 72 6.02 9.49 6.33
N MET A 73 5.62 10.76 6.32
CA MET A 73 4.91 11.34 5.17
C MET A 73 5.83 11.43 3.95
N ILE A 74 7.06 11.89 4.15
CA ILE A 74 8.06 11.97 3.08
C ILE A 74 8.41 10.56 2.57
N ALA A 75 8.62 9.60 3.48
CA ALA A 75 8.88 8.21 3.12
C ALA A 75 7.72 7.59 2.33
N ALA A 76 6.47 7.82 2.73
CA ALA A 76 5.28 7.31 2.04
C ALA A 76 5.19 7.84 0.60
N VAL A 77 5.42 9.13 0.39
CA VAL A 77 5.40 9.73 -0.96
C VAL A 77 6.49 9.12 -1.84
N LEU A 78 7.73 9.04 -1.33
CA LEU A 78 8.86 8.49 -2.08
C LEU A 78 8.69 6.99 -2.37
N ALA A 79 8.14 6.23 -1.42
CA ALA A 79 7.80 4.82 -1.59
C ALA A 79 6.74 4.61 -2.68
N MET A 80 5.65 5.41 -2.68
CA MET A 80 4.61 5.33 -3.71
C MET A 80 5.16 5.64 -5.11
N MET A 81 5.99 6.68 -5.24
CA MET A 81 6.64 7.01 -6.52
C MET A 81 7.51 5.87 -7.03
N THR A 82 8.25 5.22 -6.14
CA THR A 82 9.11 4.08 -6.50
C THR A 82 8.27 2.86 -6.90
N GLY A 83 7.23 2.53 -6.13
CA GLY A 83 6.30 1.45 -6.43
C GLY A 83 5.64 1.62 -7.80
N ALA A 84 5.09 2.80 -8.09
CA ALA A 84 4.46 3.12 -9.36
C ALA A 84 5.45 3.07 -10.54
N THR A 85 6.69 3.54 -10.34
CA THR A 85 7.73 3.50 -11.37
C THR A 85 8.14 2.06 -11.69
N LEU A 86 8.28 1.21 -10.67
CA LEU A 86 8.62 -0.21 -10.84
C LEU A 86 7.48 -0.99 -11.48
N GLU A 87 6.23 -0.73 -11.09
CA GLU A 87 5.05 -1.31 -11.73
C GLU A 87 5.01 -0.95 -13.22
N ALA A 88 5.16 0.34 -13.56
CA ALA A 88 5.21 0.80 -14.94
C ALA A 88 6.37 0.16 -15.74
N TYR A 89 7.52 -0.04 -15.10
CA TYR A 89 8.68 -0.68 -15.73
C TYR A 89 8.46 -2.17 -16.00
N LEU A 90 7.86 -2.90 -15.04
CA LEU A 90 7.53 -4.32 -15.20
C LEU A 90 6.46 -4.53 -16.28
N LEU A 91 5.41 -3.71 -16.30
CA LEU A 91 4.39 -3.75 -17.36
C LEU A 91 4.99 -3.54 -18.75
N ARG A 92 5.91 -2.57 -18.89
CA ARG A 92 6.63 -2.31 -20.14
C ARG A 92 7.54 -3.48 -20.55
N ARG A 93 8.14 -4.20 -19.59
CA ARG A 93 8.98 -5.38 -19.88
C ARG A 93 8.16 -6.57 -20.35
N VAL A 94 7.04 -6.86 -19.70
CA VAL A 94 6.11 -7.93 -20.13
C VAL A 94 5.63 -7.64 -21.56
N ASN A 95 5.21 -6.41 -21.85
CA ASN A 95 4.77 -6.00 -23.19
C ASN A 95 5.87 -6.11 -24.27
N ARG A 96 7.16 -6.02 -23.89
CA ARG A 96 8.30 -6.21 -24.81
C ARG A 96 8.67 -7.68 -25.00
N ALA A 97 8.48 -8.52 -23.99
CA ALA A 97 8.77 -9.96 -24.05
C ALA A 97 7.75 -10.73 -24.89
N SER A 98 6.50 -10.25 -24.96
CA SER A 98 5.46 -10.73 -25.87
C SER A 98 5.64 -10.24 -27.33
N GLY A 99 6.88 -9.95 -27.75
CA GLY A 99 7.20 -9.18 -28.95
C GLY A 99 6.38 -9.54 -30.20
N VAL A 100 5.90 -8.51 -30.90
CA VAL A 100 5.29 -8.56 -32.25
C VAL A 100 3.90 -9.22 -32.31
N GLY A 101 2.86 -8.38 -32.45
CA GLY A 101 1.54 -8.80 -32.93
C GLY A 101 0.53 -7.65 -33.02
N ALA A 102 0.18 -7.26 -34.26
CA ALA A 102 -0.86 -6.30 -34.69
C ALA A 102 -0.53 -4.79 -34.55
N SER A 103 0.30 -4.20 -35.44
CA SER A 103 -0.17 -3.71 -36.75
C SER A 103 -1.63 -4.06 -37.09
N GLY A 104 -2.53 -3.09 -36.92
CA GLY A 104 -3.80 -2.99 -37.62
C GLY A 104 -4.97 -3.78 -37.06
N VAL A 105 -5.84 -3.13 -36.29
CA VAL A 105 -7.27 -3.03 -36.64
C VAL A 105 -7.75 -1.63 -36.29
N GLN A 106 -7.88 -0.85 -37.35
CA GLN A 106 -8.71 0.33 -37.47
C GLN A 106 -10.18 -0.10 -37.50
N THR A 107 -11.05 0.52 -36.69
CA THR A 107 -12.45 0.80 -37.08
C THR A 107 -12.88 2.12 -36.39
N SER A 108 -12.69 3.29 -37.02
CA SER A 108 -13.51 3.89 -38.11
C SER A 108 -14.76 4.61 -37.55
N PRO A 109 -15.37 5.62 -38.21
CA PRO A 109 -14.82 6.75 -38.96
C PRO A 109 -15.56 8.09 -38.67
N LYS A 110 -14.96 9.21 -39.09
CA LYS A 110 -15.60 10.37 -39.75
C LYS A 110 -16.91 10.98 -39.15
N GLN A 111 -16.89 12.21 -38.60
CA GLN A 111 -17.12 13.54 -39.27
C GLN A 111 -18.24 14.31 -38.48
N PRO A 112 -18.57 15.60 -38.74
CA PRO A 112 -17.91 16.61 -39.57
C PRO A 112 -17.69 17.98 -38.87
N LYS A 113 -16.71 18.67 -39.45
CA LYS A 113 -16.47 20.12 -39.47
C LYS A 113 -17.71 20.94 -39.85
N VAL A 114 -18.15 21.90 -39.03
CA VAL A 114 -18.71 23.17 -39.51
C VAL A 114 -18.44 24.29 -38.48
N ARG A 115 -17.57 25.22 -38.86
CA ARG A 115 -17.56 26.61 -38.36
C ARG A 115 -18.51 27.37 -39.30
N PRO A 116 -19.33 28.30 -38.79
CA PRO A 116 -18.89 29.69 -38.79
C PRO A 116 -18.82 30.29 -37.38
#